data_AF-A0A2D4G5G8-F1
#
_entry.id   AF-A0A2D4G5G8-F1
#
_cell.length_a   1.000
_cell.length_b   1.000
_cell.length_c   1.000
_cell.angle_alpha   90.00
_cell.angle_beta   90.00
_cell.angle_gamma   90.00
#
_symmetry.space_group_name_H-M   'P 1'
#
loop_
_entity.id
_entity.type
_entity.pdbx_description
1 polymer ?
#
loop_
_entity_poly.entity_id
_entity_poly.type
_entity_poly.pdbx_seq_one_letter_code
_entity_poly.pdbx_strand_id
1 'polypeptide(L)'
;DIYWLLRVCIRTIEHGDRIGSLFAFMPEFYLSVAMNSYSALKNYFSPVNSMEELPGYEDTLTRLAAILAKHFADSRIVGTDIRDSLMQALASYVCYPHSLRAVERIPEDQRISMMRNLLAPYEQRPWAQTNWILVRLWRGCGFGYRYTRLPHLLKTKPE
;
A
#
# COMPACT_ATOMS: atom_id res chain seq x y z
N ASP A 1 -13.04 5.36 18.50
CA ASP A 1 -12.97 5.81 17.10
C ASP A 1 -11.77 5.14 16.42
N ILE A 2 -12.02 4.27 15.42
CA ILE A 2 -10.98 3.50 14.71
C ILE A 2 -10.15 4.40 13.76
N TYR A 3 -10.76 5.44 13.18
CA TYR A 3 -10.06 6.36 12.32
C TYR A 3 -9.06 7.22 13.10
N TRP A 4 -9.44 7.63 14.31
CA TRP A 4 -8.50 8.24 15.25
C TRP A 4 -7.33 7.32 15.58
N LEU A 5 -7.58 6.04 15.87
CA LEU A 5 -6.54 5.06 16.18
C LEU A 5 -5.56 4.87 15.01
N LEU A 6 -6.07 4.74 13.78
CA LEU A 6 -5.26 4.69 12.56
C LEU A 6 -4.32 5.90 12.49
N ARG A 7 -4.86 7.11 12.69
CA ARG A 7 -4.06 8.34 12.64
C ARG A 7 -2.99 8.39 13.72
N VAL A 8 -3.27 7.90 14.92
CA VAL A 8 -2.29 7.80 16.02
C VAL A 8 -1.17 6.85 15.62
N CYS A 9 -1.50 5.63 15.16
CA CYS A 9 -0.50 4.67 14.73
C CYS A 9 0.39 5.22 13.61
N ILE A 10 -0.19 5.85 12.58
CA ILE A 10 0.59 6.48 11.50
C ILE A 10 1.56 7.53 12.05
N ARG A 11 1.10 8.41 12.94
CA ARG A 11 1.97 9.44 13.55
C ARG A 11 3.08 8.81 14.40
N THR A 12 2.78 7.77 15.16
CA THR A 12 3.78 7.04 15.97
C THR A 12 4.84 6.39 15.08
N ILE A 13 4.43 5.72 14.00
CA ILE A 13 5.34 5.09 13.04
C ILE A 13 6.24 6.13 12.38
N GLU A 14 5.67 7.23 11.86
CA GLU A 14 6.45 8.32 11.24
C GLU A 14 7.38 9.01 12.23
N HIS A 15 6.98 9.14 13.49
CA HIS A 15 7.87 9.67 14.52
C HIS A 15 9.02 8.71 14.77
N GLY A 16 8.74 7.42 15.00
CA GLY A 16 9.77 6.40 15.17
C GLY A 16 10.73 6.32 13.99
N ASP A 17 10.20 6.41 12.78
CA ASP A 17 10.99 6.33 11.54
C ASP A 17 12.04 7.44 11.45
N ARG A 18 11.69 8.65 11.89
CA ARG A 18 12.60 9.81 11.94
C ARG A 18 13.73 9.68 12.97
N ILE A 19 13.58 8.81 13.97
CA ILE A 19 14.62 8.55 14.98
C ILE A 19 15.71 7.60 14.40
N GLY A 20 15.52 7.11 13.17
CA GLY A 20 16.57 6.38 12.44
C GLY A 20 16.72 4.94 12.94
N SER A 21 17.89 4.56 13.42
CA SER A 21 18.18 3.17 13.85
C SER A 21 17.31 2.72 15.02
N LEU A 22 16.86 3.63 15.88
CA LEU A 22 16.00 3.31 17.02
C LEU A 22 14.61 2.81 16.62
N PHE A 23 14.21 2.99 15.36
CA PHE A 23 12.98 2.42 14.83
C PHE A 23 12.90 0.90 15.01
N ALA A 24 14.04 0.19 15.00
CA ALA A 24 14.08 -1.26 15.21
C ALA A 24 13.56 -1.71 16.60
N PHE A 25 13.52 -0.79 17.58
CA PHE A 25 12.97 -1.06 18.92
C PHE A 25 11.49 -0.65 19.05
N MET A 26 10.92 -0.02 18.03
CA MET A 26 9.51 0.32 18.04
C MET A 26 8.69 -0.97 18.03
N PRO A 27 7.69 -1.11 18.92
CA PRO A 27 6.83 -2.28 18.92
C PRO A 27 6.14 -2.50 17.57
N GLU A 28 6.27 -3.70 17.01
CA GLU A 28 5.72 -4.04 15.70
C GLU A 28 4.20 -3.87 15.61
N PHE A 29 3.50 -3.99 16.76
CA PHE A 29 2.04 -3.87 16.80
C PHE A 29 1.55 -2.51 16.28
N TYR A 30 2.35 -1.44 16.31
CA TYR A 30 1.94 -0.16 15.73
C TYR A 30 1.70 -0.27 14.22
N LEU A 31 2.55 -1.02 13.50
CA LEU A 31 2.37 -1.31 12.08
C LEU A 31 1.13 -2.19 11.88
N SER A 32 1.00 -3.25 12.68
CA SER A 32 -0.14 -4.19 12.61
C SER A 32 -1.47 -3.50 12.84
N VAL A 33 -1.57 -2.68 13.89
CA VAL A 33 -2.78 -1.94 14.25
C VAL A 33 -3.11 -0.88 13.18
N ALA A 34 -2.13 -0.21 12.59
CA ALA A 34 -2.39 0.71 11.47
C ALA A 34 -3.05 -0.02 10.28
N MET A 35 -2.48 -1.16 9.86
CA MET A 35 -3.02 -1.95 8.75
C MET A 35 -4.42 -2.50 9.05
N ASN A 36 -4.59 -3.06 10.25
CA ASN A 36 -5.87 -3.63 10.69
C ASN A 36 -6.94 -2.56 10.85
N SER A 37 -6.59 -1.36 11.34
CA SER A 37 -7.52 -0.24 11.47
C SER A 37 -8.01 0.24 10.11
N TYR A 38 -7.11 0.40 9.13
CA TYR A 38 -7.49 0.74 7.76
C TYR A 38 -8.37 -0.35 7.13
N SER A 39 -7.97 -1.62 7.24
CA SER A 39 -8.77 -2.75 6.74
C SER A 39 -10.16 -2.78 7.40
N ALA A 40 -10.23 -2.53 8.71
CA ALA A 40 -11.48 -2.52 9.42
C ALA A 40 -12.41 -1.40 8.94
N LEU A 41 -11.90 -0.16 8.85
CA LEU A 41 -12.63 0.99 8.31
C LEU A 41 -13.18 0.65 6.92
N LYS A 42 -12.32 0.12 6.03
CA LYS A 42 -12.68 -0.13 4.65
C LYS A 42 -13.69 -1.27 4.47
N ASN A 43 -13.59 -2.34 5.25
CA ASN A 43 -14.37 -3.56 5.03
C ASN A 43 -15.63 -3.65 5.90
N TYR A 44 -15.64 -3.03 7.09
CA TYR A 44 -16.77 -3.13 8.02
C TYR A 44 -17.62 -1.84 8.13
N PHE A 45 -17.07 -0.67 7.77
CA PHE A 45 -17.79 0.61 7.93
C PHE A 45 -18.22 1.26 6.60
N SER A 46 -17.69 0.77 5.47
CA SER A 46 -17.86 1.37 4.14
C SER A 46 -19.27 1.40 3.53
N PRO A 47 -20.27 0.57 3.88
CA PRO A 47 -21.61 0.73 3.32
C PRO A 47 -22.48 1.77 4.05
N VAL A 48 -22.14 2.11 5.29
CA VAL A 48 -23.05 2.84 6.20
C VAL A 48 -22.59 4.30 6.41
N ASN A 49 -21.29 4.57 6.30
CA ASN A 49 -20.71 5.91 6.41
C ASN A 49 -19.69 6.13 5.28
N SER A 50 -19.80 7.25 4.56
CA SER A 50 -18.83 7.61 3.53
C SER A 50 -17.49 7.96 4.19
N MET A 51 -16.49 7.08 4.05
CA MET A 51 -15.16 7.32 4.59
C MET A 51 -14.47 8.54 3.98
N GLU A 52 -14.88 8.96 2.79
CA GLU A 52 -14.35 10.13 2.09
C GLU A 52 -14.69 11.45 2.80
N GLU A 53 -15.73 11.45 3.64
CA GLU A 53 -16.15 12.61 4.44
C GLU A 53 -15.29 12.79 5.69
N LEU A 54 -14.44 11.81 6.02
CA LEU A 54 -13.56 11.91 7.18
C LEU A 54 -12.51 13.01 6.97
N PRO A 55 -12.29 13.88 7.97
CA PRO A 55 -11.40 15.02 7.83
C PRO A 55 -9.95 14.57 7.65
N GLY A 56 -9.34 14.92 6.51
CA GLY A 56 -7.97 14.54 6.18
C GLY A 56 -7.83 13.07 5.73
N TYR A 57 -8.91 12.46 5.24
CA TYR A 57 -8.89 11.06 4.79
C TYR A 57 -7.84 10.80 3.69
N GLU A 58 -7.82 11.61 2.63
CA GLU A 58 -6.86 11.46 1.52
C GLU A 58 -5.40 11.59 2.00
N ASP A 59 -5.11 12.54 2.90
CA ASP A 59 -3.78 12.67 3.52
C ASP A 59 -3.43 11.44 4.36
N THR A 60 -4.40 10.92 5.12
CA THR A 60 -4.22 9.69 5.90
C THR A 60 -3.90 8.51 4.98
N LEU A 61 -4.55 8.41 3.82
CA LEU A 61 -4.26 7.38 2.83
C LEU A 61 -2.86 7.53 2.25
N THR A 62 -2.42 8.75 1.91
CA THR A 62 -1.08 8.99 1.37
C THR A 62 0.01 8.67 2.39
N ARG A 63 -0.20 9.02 3.66
CA ARG A 63 0.74 8.70 4.76
C ARG A 63 0.82 7.20 5.02
N LEU A 64 -0.32 6.51 5.01
CA LEU A 64 -0.33 5.04 5.12
C LEU A 64 0.34 4.38 3.90
N ALA A 65 0.11 4.90 2.69
CA ALA A 65 0.77 4.43 1.47
C ALA A 65 2.30 4.56 1.58
N ALA A 66 2.80 5.69 2.09
CA ALA A 66 4.23 5.90 2.32
C ALA A 66 4.80 4.89 3.34
N ILE A 67 4.07 4.61 4.42
CA ILE A 67 4.47 3.59 5.39
C ILE A 67 4.56 2.21 4.71
N LEU A 68 3.51 1.79 4.01
CA LEU A 68 3.47 0.49 3.32
C LEU A 68 4.58 0.36 2.27
N ALA A 69 4.81 1.41 1.46
CA ALA A 69 5.80 1.43 0.39
C ALA A 69 7.25 1.36 0.88
N LYS A 70 7.53 1.83 2.10
CA LYS A 70 8.88 1.79 2.70
C LYS A 70 9.10 0.54 3.53
N HIS A 71 8.18 0.23 4.44
CA HIS A 71 8.47 -0.65 5.57
C HIS A 71 8.45 -2.14 5.21
N PHE A 72 7.78 -2.55 4.11
CA PHE A 72 7.78 -3.96 3.70
C PHE A 72 9.18 -4.50 3.35
N ALA A 73 10.10 -3.62 2.97
CA ALA A 73 11.48 -3.94 2.60
C ALA A 73 12.52 -3.26 3.51
N ASP A 74 12.09 -2.75 4.67
CA ASP A 74 12.99 -2.05 5.58
C ASP A 74 13.86 -3.04 6.35
N SER A 75 15.18 -2.85 6.28
CA SER A 75 16.17 -3.71 6.93
C SER A 75 16.07 -3.68 8.46
N ARG A 76 15.52 -2.60 9.04
CA ARG A 76 15.34 -2.45 10.50
C ARG A 76 14.22 -3.34 11.05
N ILE A 77 13.28 -3.78 10.21
CA ILE A 77 12.18 -4.68 10.60
C ILE A 77 12.68 -6.11 10.41
N VAL A 78 13.14 -6.79 11.46
CA VAL A 78 13.72 -8.14 11.33
C VAL A 78 12.65 -9.23 11.17
N GLY A 79 11.47 -9.03 11.76
CA GLY A 79 10.37 -10.01 11.72
C GLY A 79 9.88 -10.27 10.30
N THR A 80 9.94 -11.52 9.86
CA THR A 80 9.43 -11.95 8.55
C THR A 80 7.92 -11.84 8.48
N ASP A 81 7.22 -12.20 9.54
CA ASP A 81 5.76 -12.25 9.58
C ASP A 81 5.14 -10.86 9.41
N ILE A 82 5.74 -9.84 10.04
CA ILE A 82 5.30 -8.45 9.89
C ILE A 82 5.64 -7.90 8.51
N ARG A 83 6.78 -8.28 7.90
CA ARG A 83 7.11 -7.91 6.51
C ARG A 83 6.11 -8.50 5.53
N ASP A 84 5.75 -9.76 5.70
CA ASP A 84 4.75 -10.44 4.88
C ASP A 84 3.36 -9.80 5.08
N SER A 85 3.02 -9.45 6.32
CA SER A 85 1.79 -8.71 6.64
C SER A 85 1.75 -7.34 5.95
N LEU A 86 2.87 -6.60 5.93
CA LEU A 86 3.01 -5.32 5.21
C LEU A 86 2.86 -5.49 3.70
N MET A 87 3.47 -6.54 3.14
CA MET A 87 3.33 -6.89 1.71
C MET A 87 1.88 -7.21 1.35
N GLN A 88 1.21 -8.03 2.16
CA GLN A 88 -0.19 -8.39 1.96
C GLN A 88 -1.11 -7.17 2.13
N ALA A 89 -0.83 -6.31 3.10
CA ALA A 89 -1.54 -5.06 3.29
C ALA A 89 -1.38 -4.14 2.08
N LEU A 90 -0.16 -3.99 1.54
CA LEU A 90 0.09 -3.24 0.31
C LEU A 90 -0.68 -3.83 -0.88
N ALA A 91 -0.71 -5.16 -1.03
CA ALA A 91 -1.49 -5.84 -2.06
C ALA A 91 -2.99 -5.57 -1.95
N SER A 92 -3.54 -5.60 -0.74
CA SER A 92 -4.93 -5.20 -0.50
C SER A 92 -5.13 -3.70 -0.77
N TYR A 93 -4.17 -2.86 -0.38
CA TYR A 93 -4.24 -1.41 -0.49
C TYR A 93 -4.38 -0.95 -1.95
N VAL A 94 -3.56 -1.50 -2.85
CA VAL A 94 -3.60 -1.17 -4.29
C VAL A 94 -4.82 -1.71 -5.02
N CYS A 95 -5.66 -2.54 -4.36
CA CYS A 95 -6.92 -3.00 -4.95
C CYS A 95 -8.01 -1.93 -4.95
N TYR A 96 -7.87 -0.87 -4.16
CA TYR A 96 -8.88 0.18 -4.02
C TYR A 96 -8.47 1.48 -4.74
N PRO A 97 -9.36 2.13 -5.53
CA PRO A 97 -8.99 3.29 -6.34
C PRO A 97 -8.37 4.47 -5.57
N HIS A 98 -8.95 4.88 -4.44
CA HIS A 98 -8.44 6.00 -3.64
C HIS A 98 -7.07 5.70 -3.03
N SER A 99 -6.93 4.48 -2.51
CA SER A 99 -5.69 3.99 -1.90
C SER A 99 -4.58 3.81 -2.94
N LEU A 100 -4.92 3.39 -4.16
CA LEU A 100 -4.00 3.34 -5.29
C LEU A 100 -3.52 4.73 -5.71
N ARG A 101 -4.44 5.70 -5.85
CA ARG A 101 -4.07 7.11 -6.08
C ARG A 101 -3.18 7.65 -4.97
N ALA A 102 -3.40 7.23 -3.72
CA ALA A 102 -2.56 7.62 -2.61
C ALA A 102 -1.12 7.07 -2.74
N VAL A 103 -0.95 5.82 -3.19
CA VAL A 103 0.37 5.24 -3.55
C VAL A 103 1.02 6.01 -4.70
N GLU A 104 0.25 6.44 -5.69
CA GLU A 104 0.78 7.20 -6.84
C GLU A 104 1.23 8.63 -6.46
N ARG A 105 0.71 9.18 -5.36
CA ARG A 105 1.04 10.53 -4.85
C ARG A 105 2.22 10.58 -3.87
N ILE A 106 2.73 9.44 -3.41
CA ILE A 106 3.91 9.44 -2.52
C ILE A 106 5.15 9.96 -3.27
N PRO A 107 6.19 10.46 -2.57
CA PRO A 107 7.41 10.99 -3.19
C PRO A 107 8.04 10.04 -4.22
N GLU A 108 8.58 10.59 -5.31
CA GLU A 108 9.13 9.80 -6.42
C GLU A 108 10.23 8.84 -5.98
N ASP A 109 11.18 9.28 -5.15
CA ASP A 109 12.25 8.43 -4.62
C ASP A 109 11.70 7.19 -3.89
N GLN A 110 10.61 7.39 -3.15
CA GLN A 110 9.94 6.31 -2.42
C GLN A 110 9.21 5.36 -3.38
N ARG A 111 8.57 5.88 -4.43
CA ARG A 111 7.96 5.06 -5.49
C ARG A 111 9.01 4.22 -6.22
N ILE A 112 10.15 4.81 -6.58
CA ILE A 112 11.26 4.10 -7.24
C ILE A 112 11.82 3.01 -6.32
N SER A 113 12.04 3.32 -5.03
CA SER A 113 12.50 2.34 -4.05
C SER A 113 11.51 1.18 -3.88
N MET A 114 10.21 1.48 -3.75
CA MET A 114 9.15 0.47 -3.68
C MET A 114 9.17 -0.43 -4.93
N MET A 115 9.25 0.14 -6.13
CA MET A 115 9.27 -0.63 -7.37
C MET A 115 10.51 -1.53 -7.46
N ARG A 116 11.69 -1.04 -7.09
CA ARG A 116 12.92 -1.86 -7.02
C ARG A 116 12.76 -3.03 -6.05
N ASN A 117 12.21 -2.78 -4.86
CA ASN A 117 12.00 -3.81 -3.85
C ASN A 117 10.93 -4.84 -4.26
N LEU A 118 9.90 -4.43 -5.01
CA LEU A 118 8.91 -5.35 -5.58
C LEU A 118 9.48 -6.22 -6.72
N LEU A 119 10.48 -5.71 -7.44
CA LEU A 119 11.16 -6.43 -8.53
C LEU A 119 12.33 -7.30 -8.04
N ALA A 120 12.92 -7.00 -6.89
CA ALA A 120 14.04 -7.76 -6.32
C ALA A 120 13.83 -9.29 -6.28
N PRO A 121 12.62 -9.84 -6.02
CA PRO A 121 12.40 -11.28 -6.05
C PRO A 121 12.62 -11.95 -7.41
N TYR A 122 12.51 -11.23 -8.53
CA TYR A 122 12.69 -11.81 -9.87
C TYR A 122 14.11 -12.29 -10.13
N GLU A 123 15.08 -11.87 -9.31
CA GLU A 123 16.45 -12.30 -9.46
C GLU A 123 16.64 -13.74 -8.92
N GLN A 124 16.09 -14.10 -7.75
CA GLN A 124 16.32 -15.42 -7.11
C GLN A 124 15.24 -15.90 -6.09
N ARG A 125 14.01 -15.35 -6.05
CA ARG A 125 12.98 -15.65 -5.01
C ARG A 125 11.56 -15.87 -5.58
N PRO A 126 10.61 -16.40 -4.78
CA PRO A 126 9.20 -16.48 -5.15
C PRO A 126 8.62 -15.07 -5.43
N TRP A 127 8.19 -14.84 -6.67
CA TRP A 127 7.73 -13.53 -7.17
C TRP A 127 6.20 -13.40 -7.25
N ALA A 128 5.46 -14.48 -6.96
CA ALA A 128 4.01 -14.50 -7.16
C ALA A 128 3.31 -13.33 -6.44
N GLN A 129 3.61 -13.12 -5.16
CA GLN A 129 2.97 -12.07 -4.35
C GLN A 129 3.26 -10.65 -4.86
N THR A 130 4.50 -10.34 -5.22
CA THR A 130 4.87 -9.02 -5.74
C THR A 130 4.29 -8.77 -7.14
N ASN A 131 4.15 -9.80 -7.96
CA ASN A 131 3.55 -9.70 -9.28
C ASN A 131 2.09 -9.25 -9.24
N TRP A 132 1.29 -9.71 -8.26
CA TRP A 132 -0.09 -9.24 -8.09
C TRP A 132 -0.15 -7.73 -7.81
N ILE A 133 0.78 -7.22 -7.00
CA ILE A 133 0.91 -5.79 -6.71
C ILE A 133 1.29 -5.02 -7.98
N LEU A 134 2.32 -5.47 -8.68
CA LEU A 134 2.81 -4.84 -9.92
C LEU A 134 1.72 -4.76 -10.99
N VAL A 135 0.97 -5.84 -11.20
CA VAL A 135 -0.15 -5.87 -12.15
C VAL A 135 -1.22 -4.84 -11.78
N ARG A 136 -1.52 -4.65 -10.49
CA ARG A 136 -2.49 -3.66 -10.02
C ARG A 136 -1.98 -2.22 -10.22
N LEU A 137 -0.72 -1.96 -9.91
CA LEU A 137 -0.08 -0.66 -10.16
C LEU A 137 -0.09 -0.31 -11.66
N TRP A 138 0.28 -1.27 -12.53
CA TRP A 138 0.27 -1.08 -13.98
C TRP A 138 -1.14 -0.95 -14.60
N ARG A 139 -2.16 -1.47 -13.92
CA ARG A 139 -3.58 -1.28 -14.27
C ARG A 139 -4.16 0.04 -13.74
N GLY A 140 -3.59 0.61 -12.68
CA GLY A 140 -4.08 1.79 -11.96
C GLY A 140 -4.11 3.08 -12.77
N CYS A 141 -3.04 3.35 -13.51
CA CYS A 141 -2.92 4.51 -14.40
C CYS A 141 -2.38 4.20 -15.82
N GLY A 142 -2.21 2.91 -16.15
CA GLY A 142 -2.01 2.44 -17.52
C GLY A 142 -0.56 2.38 -18.02
N PHE A 143 -0.12 1.16 -18.31
CA PHE A 143 0.70 0.80 -19.47
C PHE A 143 0.31 -0.58 -20.03
N GLY A 144 -0.24 -1.47 -19.17
CA GLY A 144 -0.41 -2.88 -19.52
C GLY A 144 -1.76 -3.30 -20.14
N TYR A 145 -2.88 -2.63 -19.89
CA TYR A 145 -4.21 -3.11 -20.34
C TYR A 145 -5.20 -1.92 -20.47
N ARG A 146 -5.07 -1.08 -21.51
CA ARG A 146 -6.10 -0.08 -21.87
C ARG A 146 -7.15 -0.67 -22.81
N TYR A 147 -7.69 -1.83 -22.47
CA TYR A 147 -8.87 -2.33 -23.17
C TYR A 147 -10.09 -1.62 -22.60
N THR A 148 -10.50 -0.52 -23.24
CA THR A 148 -11.80 0.13 -23.01
C THR A 148 -12.97 -0.82 -23.35
N ARG A 149 -12.70 -1.88 -24.11
CA ARG A 149 -13.59 -3.02 -24.39
C ARG A 149 -12.79 -4.31 -24.35
N LEU A 150 -13.39 -5.37 -23.82
CA LEU A 150 -12.77 -6.69 -23.78
C LEU A 150 -12.26 -7.10 -25.19
N PRO A 151 -11.03 -7.63 -25.32
CA PRO A 151 -10.41 -7.90 -26.63
C PRO A 151 -11.26 -8.78 -27.56
N HIS A 152 -12.04 -9.70 -26.98
CA HIS A 152 -12.93 -10.60 -27.71
C HIS A 152 -14.22 -9.94 -28.23
N LEU A 153 -14.48 -8.68 -27.86
CA LEU A 153 -15.61 -7.87 -28.34
C LEU A 153 -15.19 -6.88 -29.45
N LEU A 154 -13.90 -6.81 -29.80
CA LEU A 154 -13.41 -6.01 -30.92
C LEU A 154 -13.61 -6.81 -32.21
N LYS A 155 -14.60 -6.43 -33.02
CA LYS A 155 -14.94 -7.11 -34.30
C LYS A 155 -13.90 -6.91 -35.41
N THR A 156 -12.93 -6.01 -35.23
CA THR A 156 -11.89 -5.72 -36.22
C THR A 156 -10.58 -5.36 -35.51
N LYS A 157 -9.44 -5.81 -36.08
CA LYS A 157 -8.11 -5.37 -35.67
C LYS A 157 -7.98 -3.86 -35.92
N PRO A 158 -7.45 -3.08 -34.96
CA PRO A 158 -7.00 -1.73 -35.28
C PRO A 158 -5.74 -1.81 -36.16
N GLU A 159 -5.70 -0.99 -37.21
CA GLU A 159 -4.52 -0.75 -38.07
C GLU A 159 -3.37 -0.12 -37.28
#